data_AF-A0A940U5U1-F1
#
_entry.id   AF-A0A940U5U1-F1
#
_cell.length_a   1.000
_cell.length_b   1.000
_cell.length_c   1.000
_cell.angle_alpha   90.00
_cell.angle_beta   90.00
_cell.angle_gamma   90.00
#
_symmetry.space_group_name_H-M   'P 1'
#
loop_
_entity.id
_entity.type
_entity.pdbx_description
1 polymer ?
#
loop_
_entity_poly.entity_id
_entity_poly.type
_entity_poly.pdbx_seq_one_letter_code
_entity_poly.pdbx_strand_id
1 'polypeptide(L)'
;MFGQGAYAASWDMSCHDVDDNYHTKNARVFAAEVEKLSGGDLKIDVKSNSVLLKRHETKRGVQRGVVPIAEFLISAAGNENPLFEIDAVPFIATN
;
A
#
# COMPACT_ATOMS: atom_id res chain seq x y z
N MET A 1 -14.73 34.74 -8.70
CA MET A 1 -13.99 33.62 -9.33
C MET A 1 -12.87 33.25 -8.36
N PHE A 2 -13.10 32.29 -7.47
CA PHE A 2 -12.09 31.87 -6.50
C PHE A 2 -11.10 30.96 -7.22
N GLY A 3 -9.85 31.42 -7.35
CA GLY A 3 -8.77 30.60 -7.87
C GLY A 3 -8.53 29.42 -6.94
N GLN A 4 -8.81 28.21 -7.42
CA GLN A 4 -8.30 26.99 -6.83
C GLN A 4 -6.77 27.00 -7.01
N GLY A 5 -6.04 27.32 -5.94
CA GLY A 5 -4.64 26.95 -5.88
C GLY A 5 -4.55 25.43 -5.94
N ALA A 6 -3.77 24.89 -6.87
CA ALA A 6 -3.51 23.46 -6.94
C ALA A 6 -2.79 23.03 -5.66
N TYR A 7 -3.50 22.38 -4.74
CA TYR A 7 -2.91 21.69 -3.60
C TYR A 7 -2.59 20.26 -4.02
N ALA A 8 -1.33 19.86 -3.88
CA ALA A 8 -0.93 18.46 -4.01
C ALA A 8 -1.74 17.61 -3.03
N ALA A 9 -2.39 16.56 -3.52
CA ALA A 9 -3.03 15.58 -2.67
C ALA A 9 -1.97 14.80 -1.89
N SER A 10 -2.16 14.61 -0.58
CA SER A 10 -1.28 13.81 0.25
C SER A 10 -2.02 12.56 0.72
N TRP A 11 -1.46 11.39 0.42
CA TRP A 11 -2.01 10.09 0.78
C TRP A 11 -1.10 9.38 1.77
N ASP A 12 -1.64 8.95 2.89
CA ASP A 12 -0.94 8.02 3.78
C ASP A 12 -1.04 6.60 3.21
N MET A 13 0.10 5.92 3.09
CA MET A 13 0.19 4.52 2.68
C MET A 13 0.69 3.65 3.82
N SER A 14 -0.11 2.67 4.24
CA SER A 14 0.33 1.67 5.23
C SER A 14 1.16 0.58 4.55
N CYS A 15 2.33 0.26 5.12
CA CYS A 15 3.17 -0.88 4.73
C CYS A 15 3.43 -1.76 5.95
N HIS A 16 3.40 -3.08 5.76
CA HIS A 16 3.44 -3.99 6.90
C HIS A 16 4.83 -4.17 7.50
N ASP A 17 5.85 -4.22 6.64
CA ASP A 17 7.24 -4.51 6.99
C ASP A 17 8.00 -3.28 7.51
N VAL A 18 9.11 -3.52 8.22
CA VAL A 18 10.06 -2.47 8.67
C VAL A 18 10.72 -1.76 7.49
N ASP A 19 11.31 -0.58 7.73
CA ASP A 19 11.94 0.24 6.67
C ASP A 19 13.09 -0.46 5.93
N ASP A 20 13.82 -1.36 6.59
CA ASP A 20 14.94 -2.05 5.95
C ASP A 20 14.51 -3.22 5.04
N ASN A 21 13.25 -3.63 5.10
CA ASN A 21 12.69 -4.64 4.21
C ASN A 21 12.56 -4.10 2.77
N TYR A 22 12.85 -4.95 1.80
CA TYR A 22 12.81 -4.58 0.39
C TYR A 22 11.41 -4.18 -0.12
N HIS A 23 10.31 -4.74 0.41
CA HIS A 23 8.95 -4.32 0.06
C HIS A 23 8.71 -2.86 0.45
N THR A 24 9.10 -2.47 1.67
CA THR A 24 8.95 -1.10 2.16
C THR A 24 9.85 -0.14 1.38
N LYS A 25 11.10 -0.54 1.06
CA LYS A 25 11.98 0.24 0.18
C LYS A 25 11.34 0.45 -1.20
N ASN A 26 10.77 -0.60 -1.79
CA ASN A 26 10.08 -0.51 -3.08
C ASN A 26 8.82 0.37 -3.00
N ALA A 27 8.06 0.32 -1.90
CA ALA A 27 6.91 1.21 -1.69
C ALA A 27 7.32 2.69 -1.66
N ARG A 28 8.49 3.00 -1.09
CA ARG A 28 9.04 4.38 -1.12
C ARG A 28 9.51 4.79 -2.52
N VAL A 29 10.08 3.86 -3.31
CA VAL A 29 10.39 4.10 -4.72
C VAL A 29 9.10 4.37 -5.50
N PHE A 30 8.07 3.54 -5.33
CA PHE A 30 6.74 3.75 -5.91
C PHE A 30 6.18 5.13 -5.56
N ALA A 31 6.22 5.54 -4.28
CA ALA A 31 5.76 6.85 -3.85
C ALA A 31 6.51 8.01 -4.55
N ALA A 32 7.84 7.90 -4.68
CA ALA A 32 8.65 8.91 -5.35
C ALA A 32 8.38 8.96 -6.87
N GLU A 33 8.18 7.81 -7.50
CA GLU A 33 7.80 7.72 -8.91
C GLU A 33 6.41 8.31 -9.17
N VAL A 34 5.44 8.08 -8.27
CA VAL A 34 4.12 8.70 -8.34
C VAL A 34 4.22 10.21 -8.27
N GLU A 35 4.94 10.77 -7.29
CA GLU A 35 5.11 12.23 -7.18
C GLU A 35 5.76 12.82 -8.43
N LYS A 36 6.79 12.15 -8.97
CA LYS A 36 7.47 12.58 -10.19
C LYS A 36 6.54 12.55 -11.41
N LEU A 37 5.84 11.44 -11.63
CA LEU A 37 5.00 11.22 -12.82
C LEU A 37 3.71 12.02 -12.77
N SER A 38 3.22 12.36 -11.57
CA SER A 38 2.07 13.26 -11.39
C SER A 38 2.44 14.74 -11.45
N GLY A 39 3.72 15.10 -11.68
CA GLY A 39 4.16 16.50 -11.61
C GLY A 39 4.00 17.13 -10.23
N GLY A 40 3.98 16.32 -9.16
CA GLY A 40 3.80 16.76 -7.78
C GLY A 40 2.35 16.80 -7.30
N ASP A 41 1.36 16.54 -8.16
CA ASP A 41 -0.07 16.59 -7.80
C ASP A 41 -0.50 15.53 -6.78
N LEU A 42 0.24 14.41 -6.66
CA LEU A 42 0.01 13.37 -5.66
C LEU A 42 1.31 13.02 -4.94
N LYS A 43 1.29 13.15 -3.61
CA LYS A 43 2.37 12.73 -2.72
C LYS A 43 1.88 11.57 -1.87
N ILE A 44 2.69 10.53 -1.74
CA ILE A 44 2.38 9.36 -0.92
C ILE A 44 3.37 9.29 0.25
N ASP A 45 2.88 9.36 1.47
CA ASP A 45 3.66 9.22 2.70
C ASP A 45 3.57 7.78 3.21
N VAL A 46 4.66 7.04 3.04
CA VAL A 46 4.74 5.62 3.41
C VAL A 46 5.03 5.47 4.90
N LYS A 47 4.05 4.93 5.63
CA LYS A 47 4.15 4.55 7.05
C LYS A 47 4.39 3.03 7.16
N SER A 48 5.61 2.68 7.52
CA SER A 48 6.07 1.29 7.62
C SER A 48 5.73 0.64 8.96
N ASN A 49 6.11 -0.63 9.10
CA ASN A 49 6.06 -1.41 10.33
C ASN A 49 4.65 -1.53 10.94
N SER A 50 3.61 -1.56 10.10
CA SER A 50 2.22 -1.70 10.54
C SER A 50 1.83 -0.70 11.65
N VAL A 51 2.35 0.53 11.57
CA VAL A 51 2.07 1.60 12.56
C VAL A 51 0.67 2.17 12.36
N LEU A 52 0.24 2.38 11.11
CA LEU A 52 -1.11 2.86 10.80
C LEU A 52 -2.16 1.75 10.91
N LEU A 53 -1.94 0.62 10.24
CA LEU A 53 -2.86 -0.52 10.23
C LEU A 53 -2.09 -1.81 10.50
N LYS A 54 -2.67 -2.71 11.31
CA LYS A 54 -2.15 -4.07 11.43
C LYS A 54 -2.42 -4.86 10.15
N ARG A 55 -1.61 -5.90 9.90
CA ARG A 55 -1.70 -6.72 8.68
C ARG A 55 -3.13 -7.21 8.38
N HIS A 56 -3.86 -7.71 9.38
CA HIS A 56 -5.23 -8.22 9.21
C HIS A 56 -6.29 -7.12 8.98
N GLU A 57 -5.98 -5.87 9.30
CA GLU A 57 -6.90 -4.73 9.15
C GLU A 57 -6.72 -4.03 7.79
N THR A 58 -5.59 -4.25 7.14
CA THR A 58 -5.11 -3.43 6.02
C THR A 58 -6.10 -3.40 4.84
N LYS A 59 -6.53 -4.57 4.35
CA LYS A 59 -7.53 -4.66 3.27
C LYS A 59 -8.81 -3.89 3.61
N ARG A 60 -9.35 -4.11 4.81
CA ARG A 60 -10.59 -3.48 5.26
C ARG A 60 -10.41 -1.97 5.47
N GLY A 61 -9.23 -1.54 5.94
CA GLY A 61 -8.86 -0.14 6.08
C GLY A 61 -8.89 0.61 4.75
N VAL A 62 -8.35 0.01 3.69
CA VAL A 62 -8.43 0.56 2.33
C VAL A 62 -9.88 0.58 1.83
N GLN A 63 -10.61 -0.53 1.94
CA GLN A 63 -12.00 -0.62 1.48
C GLN A 63 -12.95 0.40 2.14
N ARG A 64 -12.66 0.77 3.40
CA ARG A 64 -13.43 1.78 4.15
C ARG A 64 -12.90 3.20 3.99
N GLY A 65 -11.80 3.40 3.26
CA GLY A 65 -11.18 4.71 3.06
C GLY A 65 -10.46 5.27 4.29
N VAL A 66 -10.06 4.42 5.25
CA VAL A 66 -9.22 4.85 6.41
C VAL A 66 -7.85 5.30 5.92
N VAL A 67 -7.28 4.55 4.97
CA VAL A 67 -6.15 4.97 4.15
C VAL A 67 -6.54 4.78 2.68
N PRO A 68 -6.13 5.67 1.77
CA PRO A 68 -6.46 5.56 0.35
C PRO A 68 -5.73 4.40 -0.34
N ILE A 69 -4.59 3.97 0.20
CA ILE A 69 -3.73 2.93 -0.38
C ILE A 69 -2.94 2.19 0.71
N ALA A 70 -2.61 0.92 0.47
CA ALA A 70 -1.73 0.15 1.34
C ALA A 70 -1.06 -1.00 0.58
N GLU A 71 0.02 -1.52 1.14
CA GLU A 71 0.63 -2.79 0.76
C GLU A 71 0.10 -3.89 1.69
N PHE A 72 -0.19 -5.08 1.15
CA PHE A 72 -0.69 -6.22 1.95
C PHE A 72 -0.30 -7.58 1.34
N LEU A 73 -0.19 -8.59 2.21
CA LEU A 73 0.02 -9.99 1.80
C LEU A 73 -1.29 -10.59 1.27
N ILE A 74 -1.30 -11.04 0.02
CA ILE A 74 -2.51 -11.51 -0.67
C ILE A 74 -3.14 -12.70 0.05
N SER A 75 -2.36 -13.74 0.36
CA SER A 75 -2.81 -14.93 1.11
C SER A 75 -3.38 -14.65 2.51
N ALA A 76 -3.12 -13.47 3.09
CA ALA A 76 -3.76 -13.08 4.36
C ALA A 76 -5.29 -12.95 4.23
N ALA A 77 -5.83 -12.80 3.01
CA ALA A 77 -7.25 -12.75 2.73
C ALA A 77 -7.86 -14.11 2.30
N GLY A 78 -7.09 -15.20 2.37
CA GLY A 78 -7.48 -16.53 1.89
C GLY A 78 -8.78 -17.09 2.47
N ASN A 79 -9.00 -16.89 3.78
CA ASN A 79 -10.24 -17.27 4.46
C ASN A 79 -11.50 -16.59 3.89
N GLU A 80 -11.36 -15.44 3.22
CA GLU A 80 -12.50 -14.74 2.61
C GLU A 80 -12.74 -15.20 1.16
N ASN A 81 -11.68 -15.55 0.43
CA ASN A 81 -11.77 -16.10 -0.91
C ASN A 81 -10.53 -16.95 -1.21
N PRO A 82 -10.69 -18.25 -1.54
CA PRO A 82 -9.57 -19.16 -1.78
C PRO A 82 -8.67 -18.75 -2.95
N LEU A 83 -9.14 -17.91 -3.87
CA LEU A 83 -8.29 -17.36 -4.94
C LEU A 83 -7.11 -16.56 -4.39
N PHE A 84 -7.23 -15.99 -3.20
CA PHE A 84 -6.12 -15.27 -2.57
C PHE A 84 -5.02 -16.19 -2.02
N GLU A 85 -5.25 -17.50 -1.90
CA GLU A 85 -4.25 -18.46 -1.40
C GLU A 85 -3.42 -19.12 -2.50
N ILE A 86 -3.62 -18.74 -3.77
CA ILE A 86 -2.90 -19.36 -4.89
C ILE A 86 -1.38 -19.20 -4.78
N ASP A 87 -0.92 -18.12 -4.13
CA ASP A 87 0.50 -17.85 -3.86
C ASP A 87 1.09 -18.69 -2.70
N ALA A 88 0.25 -19.35 -1.92
CA ALA A 88 0.62 -20.11 -0.73
C ALA A 88 0.54 -21.63 -0.92
N VAL A 89 0.11 -22.10 -2.10
CA VAL A 89 0.07 -23.53 -2.41
C VAL A 89 1.50 -24.08 -2.52
N PRO A 90 1.90 -25.06 -1.69
CA PRO A 90 3.25 -25.61 -1.74
C PRO A 90 3.57 -26.25 -3.10
N PHE A 91 4.78 -26.01 -3.60
CA PHE A 91 5.36 -26.64 -4.80
C PHE A 91 4.66 -26.34 -6.14
N ILE A 92 3.75 -25.36 -6.21
CA ILE A 92 3.07 -25.00 -7.47
C ILE A 92 3.93 -24.14 -8.40
N ALA A 93 4.70 -23.19 -7.84
CA ALA A 93 5.56 -22.26 -8.58
C ALA A 93 6.78 -21.87 -7.73
N THR A 94 7.92 -22.53 -7.96
CA THR A 94 9.12 -22.44 -7.11
C THR A 94 10.35 -21.87 -7.82
N ASN A 95 10.18 -21.30 -9.02
CA ASN A 95 11.26 -20.98 -9.95
C ASN A 95 11.29 -19.49 -10.30
#